data_AF-A0A7C4UJ22-F1
#
_entry.id   AF-A0A7C4UJ22-F1
#
_cell.length_a   1.000
_cell.length_b   1.000
_cell.length_c   1.000
_cell.angle_alpha   90.00
_cell.angle_beta   90.00
_cell.angle_gamma   90.00
#
_symmetry.space_group_name_H-M   'P 1'
#
loop_
_entity.id
_entity.type
_entity.pdbx_description
1 polymer ?
#
loop_
_entity_poly.entity_id
_entity_poly.type
_entity_poly.pdbx_seq_one_letter_code
_entity_poly.pdbx_strand_id
1 'polypeptide(L)'
;MKGNEKVVKTLNELLADELTAISQLMVHSEMCHNWGYENLHKRLEKQAIDEMHHAEWLIQRILFLEGVPVVSKLNDMKIGKSVLEMLTNDQDAEAGA
;
A
#
# COMPACT_ATOMS: atom_id res chain seq x y z
N MET A 1 24.63 -3.20 -9.35
CA MET A 1 24.43 -4.10 -10.51
C MET A 1 23.38 -3.43 -11.36
N LYS A 2 23.70 -3.00 -12.58
CA LYS A 2 22.74 -2.27 -13.40
C LYS A 2 21.57 -3.18 -13.81
N GLY A 3 20.36 -2.87 -13.32
CA GLY A 3 19.15 -3.64 -13.60
C GLY A 3 18.59 -3.38 -15.00
N ASN A 4 17.68 -4.27 -15.42
CA ASN A 4 16.91 -4.07 -16.64
C ASN A 4 15.83 -2.99 -16.42
N GLU A 5 15.73 -2.02 -17.32
CA GLU A 5 14.78 -0.90 -17.21
C GLU A 5 13.32 -1.35 -17.06
N LYS A 6 12.92 -2.44 -17.74
CA LYS A 6 11.57 -2.99 -17.60
C LYS A 6 11.30 -3.51 -16.19
N VAL A 7 12.30 -4.15 -15.57
CA VAL A 7 12.20 -4.64 -14.19
C VAL A 7 12.08 -3.47 -13.22
N VAL A 8 12.91 -2.43 -13.37
CA VAL A 8 12.82 -1.22 -12.54
C VAL A 8 11.47 -0.52 -12.70
N LYS A 9 10.92 -0.50 -13.92
CA LYS A 9 9.58 0.04 -14.19
C LYS A 9 8.50 -0.75 -13.44
N THR A 10 8.49 -2.08 -13.57
CA THR A 10 7.53 -2.93 -12.86
C THR A 10 7.66 -2.83 -11.35
N LEU A 11 8.88 -2.76 -10.80
CA LEU A 11 9.07 -2.55 -9.36
C LEU A 11 8.51 -1.20 -8.88
N ASN A 12 8.56 -0.16 -9.71
CA ASN A 12 7.94 1.13 -9.38
C ASN A 12 6.41 1.10 -9.53
N GLU A 13 5.86 0.27 -10.42
CA GLU A 13 4.41 0.03 -10.50
C GLU A 13 3.92 -0.64 -9.22
N LEU A 14 4.58 -1.73 -8.79
CA LEU A 14 4.29 -2.39 -7.51
C LEU A 14 4.48 -1.44 -6.31
N LEU A 15 5.52 -0.61 -6.32
CA LEU A 15 5.72 0.37 -5.25
C LEU A 15 4.56 1.38 -5.15
N ALA A 16 3.98 1.77 -6.29
CA ALA A 16 2.81 2.64 -6.29
C ALA A 16 1.58 1.91 -5.73
N ASP A 17 1.44 0.61 -5.99
CA ASP A 17 0.38 -0.23 -5.40
C ASP A 17 0.50 -0.26 -3.87
N GLU A 18 1.69 -0.57 -3.33
CA GLU A 18 1.89 -0.62 -1.87
C GLU A 18 1.65 0.73 -1.19
N LEU A 19 2.18 1.82 -1.75
CA LEU A 19 1.98 3.15 -1.18
C LEU A 19 0.51 3.59 -1.21
N THR A 20 -0.25 3.11 -2.20
CA THR A 20 -1.70 3.34 -2.29
C THR A 20 -2.43 2.52 -1.21
N ALA A 21 -2.07 1.25 -1.06
CA ALA A 21 -2.64 0.36 -0.05
C ALA A 21 -2.39 0.88 1.38
N ILE A 22 -1.15 1.31 1.69
CA ILE A 22 -0.79 1.94 2.97
C ILE A 22 -1.71 3.13 3.25
N SER A 23 -1.85 4.04 2.29
CA SER A 23 -2.66 5.25 2.46
C SER A 23 -4.14 4.94 2.67
N GLN A 24 -4.68 3.98 1.92
CA GLN A 24 -6.07 3.54 2.04
C GLN A 24 -6.35 2.86 3.38
N LEU A 25 -5.50 1.90 3.78
CA LEU A 25 -5.61 1.18 5.05
C LEU A 25 -5.49 2.12 6.25
N MET A 26 -4.59 3.11 6.19
CA MET A 26 -4.49 4.14 7.24
C MET A 26 -5.79 4.93 7.38
N VAL A 27 -6.38 5.37 6.27
CA VAL A 27 -7.67 6.09 6.30
C VAL A 27 -8.78 5.20 6.87
N HIS A 28 -8.92 3.96 6.41
CA HIS A 28 -9.93 3.04 6.92
C HIS A 28 -9.73 2.68 8.40
N SER A 29 -8.47 2.53 8.83
CA SER A 29 -8.11 2.31 10.22
C SER A 29 -8.58 3.45 11.13
N GLU A 30 -8.30 4.70 10.76
CA GLU A 30 -8.71 5.88 11.53
C GLU A 30 -10.24 6.08 11.50
N MET A 31 -10.89 5.78 10.38
CA MET A 31 -12.35 5.76 10.32
C MET A 31 -12.94 4.72 11.29
N CYS A 32 -12.37 3.52 11.35
CA CYS A 32 -12.78 2.49 12.30
C CYS A 32 -12.57 2.93 13.76
N HIS A 33 -11.45 3.58 14.08
CA HIS A 33 -11.21 4.12 15.41
C HIS A 33 -12.25 5.18 15.78
N ASN A 34 -12.50 6.14 14.88
CA ASN A 34 -13.52 7.18 15.07
C ASN A 34 -14.95 6.60 15.23
N TRP A 35 -15.25 5.47 14.60
CA TRP A 35 -16.53 4.77 14.76
C TRP A 35 -16.61 3.86 15.99
N GLY A 36 -15.54 3.76 16.79
CA GLY A 36 -15.48 2.92 17.99
C GLY A 36 -15.15 1.45 17.73
N TYR A 37 -14.72 1.09 16.52
CA TYR A 37 -14.34 -0.27 16.14
C TYR A 37 -12.85 -0.55 16.40
N GLU A 38 -12.45 -0.54 17.67
CA GLU A 38 -11.05 -0.61 18.10
C GLU A 38 -10.30 -1.87 17.61
N ASN A 39 -10.99 -3.01 17.54
CA ASN A 39 -10.38 -4.25 17.02
C ASN A 39 -10.12 -4.20 15.52
N LEU A 40 -10.95 -3.48 14.75
CA LEU A 40 -10.75 -3.30 13.31
C LEU A 40 -9.64 -2.28 13.05
N HIS A 41 -9.64 -1.16 13.78
CA HIS A 41 -8.56 -0.17 13.75
C HIS A 41 -7.19 -0.85 13.91
N LYS A 42 -6.97 -1.61 14.98
CA LYS A 42 -5.69 -2.30 15.21
C LYS A 42 -5.30 -3.29 14.12
N ARG A 43 -6.28 -3.92 13.47
CA ARG A 43 -6.01 -4.87 12.38
C ARG A 43 -5.59 -4.15 11.11
N LEU A 44 -6.32 -3.11 10.73
CA LEU A 44 -6.03 -2.32 9.53
C LEU A 44 -4.75 -1.50 9.69
N GLU A 45 -4.49 -0.93 10.88
CA GLU A 45 -3.21 -0.27 11.19
C GLU A 45 -2.05 -1.25 11.06
N LYS A 46 -2.18 -2.45 11.63
CA LYS A 46 -1.14 -3.47 11.49
C LYS A 46 -0.90 -3.85 10.03
N GLN A 47 -1.96 -4.03 9.25
CA GLN A 47 -1.86 -4.34 7.83
C GLN A 47 -1.16 -3.20 7.07
N ALA A 48 -1.48 -1.93 7.36
CA ALA A 48 -0.76 -0.80 6.77
C ALA A 48 0.75 -0.85 7.09
N ILE A 49 1.13 -1.24 8.31
CA ILE A 49 2.54 -1.41 8.70
C ILE A 49 3.18 -2.56 7.93
N ASP A 50 2.49 -3.68 7.74
CA ASP A 50 2.98 -4.81 6.94
C ASP A 50 3.26 -4.35 5.49
N GLU A 51 2.36 -3.56 4.88
CA GLU A 51 2.60 -2.98 3.54
C GLU A 51 3.74 -1.95 3.50
N MET A 52 3.98 -1.21 4.58
CA MET A 52 5.17 -0.33 4.68
C MET A 52 6.47 -1.13 4.57
N HIS A 53 6.52 -2.35 5.10
CA HIS A 53 7.68 -3.23 4.95
C HIS A 53 7.82 -3.75 3.50
N HIS A 54 6.71 -4.04 2.81
CA HIS A 54 6.75 -4.41 1.39
C HIS A 54 7.26 -3.26 0.52
N ALA A 55 6.76 -2.05 0.73
CA ALA A 55 7.24 -0.84 0.07
C ALA A 55 8.74 -0.61 0.33
N GLU A 56 9.20 -0.81 1.57
CA GLU A 56 10.63 -0.75 1.92
C GLU A 56 11.46 -1.75 1.10
N TRP A 57 11.02 -3.01 0.99
CA TRP A 57 11.71 -4.04 0.20
C TRP A 57 11.78 -3.69 -1.28
N LEU A 58 10.71 -3.14 -1.85
CA LEU A 58 10.68 -2.68 -3.24
C LEU A 58 11.66 -1.51 -3.46
N ILE A 59 11.67 -0.52 -2.56
CA ILE A 59 12.61 0.60 -2.60
C ILE A 59 14.06 0.08 -2.55
N GLN A 60 14.38 -0.80 -1.61
CA GLN A 60 15.71 -1.41 -1.49
C GLN A 60 16.11 -2.13 -2.78
N ARG A 61 15.18 -2.88 -3.40
CA ARG A 61 15.43 -3.60 -4.64
C ARG A 61 15.65 -2.66 -5.82
N ILE A 62 14.86 -1.59 -5.96
CA ILE A 62 15.02 -0.59 -7.01
C ILE A 62 16.40 0.06 -6.90
N LEU A 63 16.80 0.49 -5.69
CA LEU A 63 18.10 1.10 -5.44
C LEU A 63 19.26 0.13 -5.71
N PHE A 64 19.13 -1.14 -5.33
CA PHE A 64 20.12 -2.18 -5.61
C PHE A 64 20.37 -2.36 -7.13
N LEU A 65 19.32 -2.18 -7.93
CA LEU A 65 19.36 -2.21 -9.40
C LEU A 65 19.80 -0.88 -10.03
N GLU A 66 20.23 0.09 -9.22
CA GLU A 66 20.64 1.45 -9.61
C GLU A 66 19.50 2.25 -10.27
N GLY A 67 18.25 1.91 -9.96
CA GLY A 67 17.06 2.67 -10.34
C GLY A 67 16.72 3.77 -9.31
N VAL A 68 15.73 4.60 -9.65
CA VAL A 68 15.20 5.64 -8.74
C VAL A 68 13.77 5.26 -8.34
N PRO A 69 13.48 5.08 -7.04
CA PRO A 69 12.13 4.85 -6.56
C PRO A 69 11.23 6.08 -6.77
N VAL A 70 10.01 5.86 -7.23
CA VAL A 70 9.01 6.90 -7.45
C VAL A 70 7.94 6.80 -6.38
N VAL A 71 7.98 7.71 -5.40
CA VAL A 71 7.05 7.74 -4.25
C VAL A 71 5.99 8.84 -4.37
N SER A 72 6.05 9.65 -5.44
CA SER A 72 5.15 10.79 -5.65
C SER A 72 3.93 10.45 -6.51
N LYS A 73 3.80 9.20 -6.96
CA LYS A 73 2.72 8.75 -7.83
C LYS A 73 2.00 7.57 -7.17
N LEU A 74 0.77 7.82 -6.74
CA LEU A 74 -0.13 6.82 -6.19
C LEU A 74 -1.20 6.46 -7.22
N ASN A 75 -1.82 5.29 -7.05
CA ASN A 75 -3.01 4.89 -7.78
C ASN A 75 -4.27 5.46 -7.10
N ASP A 76 -5.42 5.28 -7.76
CA ASP A 76 -6.69 5.75 -7.22
C ASP A 76 -7.11 4.91 -6.00
N MET A 77 -7.26 5.57 -4.86
CA MET A 77 -7.77 4.95 -3.64
C MET A 77 -9.29 4.81 -3.67
N LYS A 78 -9.80 3.73 -3.08
CA LYS A 78 -11.23 3.46 -2.91
C LYS A 78 -11.63 3.57 -1.43
N ILE A 79 -11.88 4.79 -0.95
CA ILE A 79 -12.28 5.00 0.44
C ILE A 79 -13.74 4.55 0.66
N GLY A 80 -13.92 3.51 1.46
CA GLY A 80 -15.23 2.92 1.78
C GLY A 80 -16.05 3.75 2.76
N LYS A 81 -17.38 3.76 2.60
CA LYS A 81 -18.33 4.47 3.48
C LYS A 81 -18.93 3.58 4.56
N SER A 82 -18.71 2.27 4.49
CA SER A 82 -19.09 1.27 5.49
C SER A 82 -17.94 0.28 5.71
N VAL A 83 -17.94 -0.43 6.84
CA VAL A 83 -16.92 -1.44 7.15
C VAL A 83 -16.83 -2.50 6.03
N LEU A 84 -17.96 -2.93 5.47
CA LEU A 84 -17.95 -3.92 4.40
C LEU A 84 -17.29 -3.39 3.12
N GLU A 85 -17.58 -2.13 2.75
CA GLU A 85 -16.93 -1.48 1.61
C GLU A 85 -15.43 -1.32 1.85
N MET A 86 -15.01 -0.90 3.05
CA MET A 86 -13.59 -0.77 3.41
C MET A 86 -12.86 -2.09 3.21
N LEU A 87 -13.34 -3.16 3.86
CA LEU A 87 -12.70 -4.48 3.79
C LEU A 87 -12.66 -5.05 2.37
N THR A 88 -13.70 -4.80 1.57
CA THR A 88 -13.74 -5.22 0.16
C THR A 88 -12.73 -4.43 -0.67
N ASN A 89 -12.66 -3.12 -0.49
CA ASN A 89 -11.72 -2.26 -1.20
C ASN A 89 -10.27 -2.53 -0.81
N ASP A 90 -10.01 -2.84 0.47
CA ASP A 90 -8.67 -3.20 0.97
C ASP A 90 -8.24 -4.55 0.42
N GLN A 91 -9.13 -5.54 0.40
CA GLN A 91 -8.86 -6.84 -0.21
C GLN A 91 -8.62 -6.74 -1.73
N ASP A 92 -9.38 -5.89 -2.43
CA ASP A 92 -9.18 -5.63 -3.86
C ASP A 92 -7.82 -4.98 -4.14
N ALA A 93 -7.33 -4.12 -3.24
CA ALA A 93 -6.02 -3.49 -3.35
C ALA A 93 -4.89 -4.53 -3.21
N GLU A 94 -5.00 -5.46 -2.25
CA GLU A 94 -4.03 -6.55 -2.08
C GLU A 94 -4.05 -7.58 -3.21
N ALA A 95 -5.21 -7.87 -3.81
CA ALA A 95 -5.30 -8.82 -4.92
C ALA A 95 -4.65 -8.33 -6.22
N GLY A 96 -4.40 -7.02 -6.32
CA GLY A 96 -3.79 -6.36 -7.47
C GLY A 96 -2.27 -6.16 -7.36
N ALA A 97 -1.70 -6.31 -6.16
CA ALA A 97 -0.26 -6.22 -5.86
C ALA A 97 0.43 -7.59 -6.05
#